data_AF-A0A537Y7P8-F1
#
_entry.id   AF-A0A537Y7P8-F1
#
_cell.length_a   1.000
_cell.length_b   1.000
_cell.length_c   1.000
_cell.angle_alpha   90.00
_cell.angle_beta   90.00
_cell.angle_gamma   90.00
#
_symmetry.space_group_name_H-M   'P 1'
#
loop_
_entity.id
_entity.type
_entity.pdbx_description
1 polymer ?
#
loop_
_entity_poly.entity_id
_entity_poly.type
_entity_poly.pdbx_seq_one_letter_code
_entity_poly.pdbx_strand_id
1 'polypeptide(L)' 'MRIDRPIPMKQQPHFLTICWDAAAEDGTPVTLTATLCKAHRQVIALQSASARGVRRQFGESCDLCHGREPRPLGAGMP' A
#
# COMPACT_ATOMS: atom_id res chain seq x y z
N MET A 1 -39.70 -7.62 13.68
CA MET A 1 -38.60 -8.20 12.87
C MET A 1 -37.33 -7.42 13.20
N ARG A 2 -36.35 -8.05 13.85
CA ARG A 2 -35.06 -7.41 14.13
C ARG A 2 -34.19 -7.62 12.90
N ILE A 3 -33.77 -6.55 12.25
CA ILE A 3 -32.81 -6.63 11.15
C ILE A 3 -31.46 -6.85 11.83
N ASP A 4 -31.03 -8.11 11.89
CA ASP A 4 -29.64 -8.46 12.23
C ASP A 4 -28.78 -7.91 11.10
N ARG A 5 -28.28 -6.68 11.30
CA ARG A 5 -27.39 -6.02 10.35
C ARG A 5 -26.13 -6.88 10.34
N PRO A 6 -25.76 -7.54 9.23
CA PRO A 6 -24.59 -8.41 9.21
C PRO A 6 -23.40 -7.55 9.60
N ILE A 7 -22.80 -7.85 10.75
CA ILE A 7 -21.54 -7.25 11.19
C ILE A 7 -20.58 -7.51 10.02
N PRO A 8 -20.05 -6.46 9.35
CA PRO A 8 -19.12 -6.69 8.27
C PRO A 8 -17.99 -7.52 8.86
N MET A 9 -17.86 -8.77 8.40
CA MET A 9 -16.71 -9.61 8.70
C MET A 9 -15.50 -8.73 8.45
N LYS A 10 -14.82 -8.31 9.53
CA LYS A 10 -13.64 -7.45 9.45
C LYS A 10 -12.72 -8.22 8.53
N GLN A 11 -12.68 -7.82 7.26
CA GLN A 11 -11.81 -8.41 6.26
C GLN A 11 -10.45 -8.29 6.90
N GLN A 12 -9.87 -9.43 7.33
CA GLN A 12 -8.58 -9.43 8.01
C GLN A 12 -7.70 -8.53 7.16
N PRO A 13 -7.23 -7.38 7.68
CA PRO A 13 -6.49 -6.47 6.86
C PRO A 13 -5.16 -7.16 6.61
N HIS A 14 -5.09 -7.92 5.51
CA HIS A 14 -3.83 -8.36 4.95
C HIS A 14 -3.19 -7.07 4.46
N PHE A 15 -2.45 -6.42 5.36
CA PHE A 15 -1.58 -5.33 5.01
C PHE A 15 -0.48 -5.95 4.17
N LEU A 16 -0.41 -5.52 2.92
CA LEU A 16 0.54 -6.06 1.96
C LEU A 16 1.52 -4.97 1.64
N THR A 17 2.79 -5.33 1.62
CA THR A 17 3.80 -4.46 1.05
C THR A 17 3.62 -4.46 -0.46
N ILE A 18 3.39 -3.28 -1.02
CA ILE A 18 3.36 -3.08 -2.46
C ILE A 18 4.49 -2.12 -2.86
N CYS A 19 4.92 -2.21 -4.11
CA CYS A 19 5.83 -1.26 -4.73
C CYS A 19 5.21 -0.67 -5.99
N TRP A 20 5.52 0.57 -6.30
CA TRP A 20 5.07 1.26 -7.51
C TRP A 20 6.10 2.30 -7.92
N ASP A 21 6.14 2.65 -9.21
CA ASP A 21 6.95 3.78 -9.66
C ASP A 21 6.25 5.11 -9.36
N ALA A 22 7.07 6.09 -9.00
CA ALA A 22 6.70 7.47 -8.78
C ALA A 22 7.84 8.36 -9.29
N ALA A 23 7.56 9.64 -9.47
CA ALA A 23 8.62 10.64 -9.62
C ALA A 23 8.88 11.27 -8.25
N ALA A 24 10.15 11.39 -7.87
CA ALA A 24 10.57 12.25 -6.77
C ALA A 24 10.29 13.72 -7.13
N GLU A 25 10.41 14.63 -6.15
CA GLU A 25 10.17 16.06 -6.37
C GLU A 25 11.06 16.65 -7.48
N ASP A 26 12.30 16.16 -7.60
CA ASP A 26 13.24 16.53 -8.67
C ASP A 26 12.94 15.87 -10.03
N GLY A 27 11.79 15.19 -10.19
CA GLY A 27 11.41 14.47 -11.40
C GLY A 27 12.15 13.14 -11.61
N THR A 28 13.04 12.76 -10.69
CA THR A 28 13.78 11.50 -10.77
C THR A 28 12.81 10.31 -10.60
N PRO A 29 12.81 9.32 -11.51
CA PRO A 29 11.99 8.13 -11.35
C PRO A 29 12.49 7.32 -10.14
N VAL A 30 11.62 7.11 -9.17
CA VAL A 30 11.89 6.31 -7.97
C VAL A 30 10.86 5.20 -7.86
N THR A 31 11.27 4.06 -7.32
CA THR A 31 10.31 3.04 -6.91
C THR A 31 9.96 3.29 -5.45
N LEU A 32 8.70 3.49 -5.11
CA LEU A 32 8.24 3.59 -3.73
C LEU A 32 7.77 2.22 -3.24
N THR A 33 7.89 2.00 -1.94
CA THR A 33 7.38 0.82 -1.23
C THR A 33 6.69 1.22 0.06
N ALA A 34 5.55 0.60 0.34
CA ALA A 34 4.80 0.80 1.59
C ALA A 34 3.93 -0.42 1.91
N THR A 35 3.68 -0.63 3.19
CA THR A 35 2.69 -1.63 3.65
C THR A 35 1.32 -0.98 3.69
N LEU A 36 0.36 -1.52 2.92
CA LEU A 36 -0.94 -0.89 2.74
C LEU A 36 -2.10 -1.83 3.00
N CYS A 37 -3.17 -1.27 3.57
CA CYS A 37 -4.47 -1.93 3.66
C CYS A 37 -5.14 -2.03 2.29
N LYS A 38 -6.30 -2.69 2.24
CA LYS A 38 -7.06 -2.90 0.99
C LYS A 38 -7.50 -1.63 0.30
N ALA A 39 -7.99 -0.67 1.07
CA ALA A 39 -8.43 0.60 0.51
C ALA A 39 -7.25 1.33 -0.14
N HIS A 40 -6.15 1.52 0.59
CA HIS A 40 -4.99 2.26 0.09
C HIS A 40 -4.31 1.57 -1.10
N ARG A 41 -4.14 0.24 -1.08
CA ARG A 41 -3.56 -0.45 -2.25
C ARG A 41 -4.43 -0.32 -3.50
N GLN A 42 -5.75 -0.25 -3.37
CA GLN A 42 -6.65 -0.03 -4.51
C GLN A 42 -6.51 1.40 -5.05
N VAL A 43 -6.39 2.40 -4.19
CA VAL A 43 -6.14 3.79 -4.61
C VAL A 43 -4.82 3.89 -5.37
N ILE A 44 -3.74 3.30 -4.84
CA ILE A 44 -2.44 3.31 -5.53
C ILE A 44 -2.50 2.54 -6.85
N ALA A 45 -3.18 1.39 -6.90
CA ALA A 45 -3.35 0.66 -8.16
C ALA A 45 -4.16 1.44 -9.22
N LEU A 46 -5.04 2.36 -8.80
CA LEU A 46 -5.75 3.25 -9.71
C LEU A 46 -4.88 4.43 -10.19
N GLN A 47 -3.95 4.90 -9.36
CA GLN A 47 -3.06 6.02 -9.67
C GLN A 47 -1.80 5.59 -10.45
N SER A 48 -1.31 4.38 -10.18
CA SER A 48 -0.05 3.85 -10.70
C SER A 48 -0.28 2.46 -11.28
N ALA A 49 -0.28 2.36 -12.61
CA ALA A 49 -0.41 1.08 -13.31
C ALA A 49 0.72 0.09 -12.97
N SER A 50 1.86 0.61 -12.52
CA SER A 50 3.01 -0.17 -12.07
C SER A 50 2.93 -0.64 -10.62
N ALA A 51 1.82 -0.41 -9.92
CA ALA A 51 1.63 -0.94 -8.59
C ALA A 51 1.66 -2.48 -8.62
N ARG A 52 2.63 -3.06 -7.92
CA ARG A 52 2.83 -4.50 -7.78
C ARG A 52 2.88 -4.87 -6.31
N GLY A 53 2.22 -5.98 -5.94
CA GLY A 53 2.44 -6.58 -4.62
C GLY A 53 3.83 -7.20 -4.53
N VAL A 54 4.56 -6.92 -3.46
CA VAL A 54 5.83 -7.61 -3.18
C VAL A 54 5.48 -8.98 -2.65
N ARG A 55 5.89 -10.04 -3.37
CA ARG A 55 5.53 -11.41 -3.00
C ARG A 55 5.96 -11.69 -1.56
N ARG A 56 5.02 -12.21 -0.77
CA ARG A 56 5.21 -12.71 0.61
C ARG A 56 5.62 -11.66 1.66
N GLN A 57 5.49 -10.37 1.37
CA GLN A 57 5.65 -9.32 2.38
C GLN A 57 4.30 -8.87 2.90
N PHE A 58 3.97 -9.36 4.09
CA PHE A 58 2.85 -8.91 4.89
C PHE A 58 3.39 -7.97 5.96
N GLY A 59 2.69 -6.86 6.21
CA GLY A 59 2.99 -6.03 7.36
C GLY A 59 1.89 -6.08 8.41
N GLU A 60 2.17 -5.45 9.53
CA GLU A 60 1.29 -5.45 10.70
C GLU A 60 0.30 -4.28 10.70
N SER A 61 0.60 -3.22 9.93
CA SER A 61 -0.20 -2.01 9.85
C SER A 61 -0.08 -1.36 8.47
N CYS A 62 -1.01 -0.44 8.19
CA CYS A 62 -0.95 0.37 6.98
C CYS A 62 -0.16 1.66 7.26
N ASP A 63 0.93 1.86 6.54
CA ASP A 63 1.77 3.05 6.68
C ASP A 63 0.95 4.35 6.48
N LEU A 64 0.15 4.43 5.42
CA LEU A 64 -0.70 5.61 5.16
C LEU A 64 -1.79 5.85 6.21
N CYS A 65 -2.39 4.81 6.78
CA CYS A 65 -3.35 4.98 7.89
C CYS A 65 -2.69 5.57 9.13
N HIS A 66 -1.39 5.34 9.31
CA HIS A 66 -0.60 5.88 10.41
C HIS A 66 0.08 7.21 10.06
N GLY A 67 -0.19 7.78 8.88
CA GLY A 67 0.45 9.00 8.39
C GLY A 67 1.93 8.82 8.07
N ARG A 68 2.40 7.59 7.85
CA ARG A 68 3.76 7.30 7.41
C ARG A 68 3.85 7.41 5.89
N GLU A 69 4.96 7.96 5.44
CA GLU A 69 5.23 8.14 4.01
C GLU A 69 5.79 6.85 3.37
N PRO A 70 5.48 6.59 2.10
CA PRO A 70 6.11 5.51 1.33
C PRO A 70 7.63 5.70 1.25
N ARG A 71 8.38 4.61 1.39
CA ARG A 71 9.85 4.65 1.35
C ARG A 71 10.35 4.39 -0.07
N PRO A 72 11.40 5.08 -0.55
CA PRO A 72 12.02 4.73 -1.82
C PRO A 72 12.76 3.38 -1.70
N LEU A 73 12.33 2.42 -2.51
CA LEU A 73 12.98 1.13 -2.74
C LEU A 73 14.20 1.37 -3.65
N GLY A 74 15.29 1.89 -3.10
CA GLY A 74 16.49 2.16 -3.90
C GLY A 74 17.44 3.26 -3.43
N ALA A 75 17.57 3.53 -2.12
CA ALA A 75 18.73 4.28 -1.61
C ALA A 75 19.95 3.36 -1.38
N GLY A 76 20.20 2.46 -2.33
CA GLY A 76 21.24 1.43 -2.28
C GLY A 76 21.65 1.05 -3.68
N MET A 77 22.34 1.97 -4.35
CA MET A 77 23.25 1.70 -5.47
C MET A 77 24.68 1.76 -4.89
N PRO A 78 25.65 1.01 -5.44
CA PRO A 78 26.01 1.05 -6.86
C PRO A 78 25.64 -0.18 -7.70
#